data_AF-A0A919IAQ4-F1
#
_entry.id   AF-A0A919IAQ4-F1
#
_cell.length_a   1.000
_cell.length_b   1.000
_cell.length_c   1.000
_cell.angle_alpha   90.00
_cell.angle_beta   90.00
_cell.angle_gamma   90.00
#
_symmetry.space_group_name_H-M   'P 1'
#
loop_
_entity.id
_entity.type
_entity.pdbx_description
1 polymer ?
#
loop_
_entity_poly.entity_id
_entity_poly.type
_entity_poly.pdbx_seq_one_letter_code
_entity_poly.pdbx_strand_id
1 'polypeptide(L)'
;MAHHSNEPKVIVLPPNKEKIAHLWKVAGILLAVTIVEFIVAFTLAPGTMKTSIFVVMTIVKAGYIVGEFMHLKYEAKVLLWSVLIPTIFIIWMLVAFVYEGMKMSDINFLHF
;
A
#
# COMPACT_ATOMS: atom_id res chain seq x y z
N MET A 1 -52.52 21.68 -12.39
CA MET A 1 -51.33 22.29 -11.78
C MET A 1 -50.16 21.37 -12.07
N ALA A 2 -49.30 21.73 -13.01
CA ALA A 2 -48.20 20.89 -13.47
C ALA A 2 -47.07 20.92 -12.43
N HIS A 3 -46.76 19.77 -11.85
CA HIS A 3 -45.61 19.59 -10.97
C HIS A 3 -44.34 19.66 -11.82
N HIS A 4 -43.71 20.84 -11.87
CA HIS A 4 -42.33 20.99 -12.34
C HIS A 4 -41.40 20.28 -11.35
N SER A 5 -40.95 19.07 -11.71
CA SER A 5 -39.83 18.42 -11.06
C SER A 5 -38.57 19.24 -11.33
N ASN A 6 -38.09 19.94 -10.29
CA ASN A 6 -36.76 20.54 -10.27
C ASN A 6 -35.73 19.40 -10.26
N GLU A 7 -35.34 18.93 -11.45
CA GLU A 7 -34.21 18.03 -11.60
C GLU A 7 -32.94 18.80 -11.26
N PRO A 8 -32.13 18.37 -10.27
CA PRO A 8 -30.83 18.97 -10.03
C PRO A 8 -29.98 18.69 -11.26
N LYS A 9 -29.80 19.70 -12.13
CA LYS A 9 -28.96 19.61 -13.32
C LYS A 9 -27.52 19.35 -12.87
N VAL A 10 -27.11 18.09 -12.87
CA VAL A 10 -25.76 17.64 -12.52
C VAL A 10 -24.80 18.17 -13.57
N ILE A 11 -24.20 19.33 -13.28
CA ILE A 11 -23.10 19.89 -14.07
C ILE A 11 -21.88 18.98 -13.88
N VAL A 12 -21.63 18.10 -14.85
CA VAL A 12 -20.44 17.25 -14.87
C VAL A 12 -19.20 18.14 -15.07
N LEU A 13 -18.33 18.20 -14.07
CA LEU A 13 -17.06 18.92 -14.17
C LEU A 13 -16.26 18.36 -15.36
N PRO A 14 -15.63 19.20 -16.19
CA PRO A 14 -14.82 18.73 -17.29
C PRO A 14 -13.67 17.85 -16.76
N PRO A 15 -13.39 16.69 -17.39
CA PRO A 15 -12.29 15.81 -16.99
C PRO A 15 -10.97 16.58 -16.89
N ASN A 16 -10.40 16.66 -15.69
CA ASN A 16 -9.14 17.35 -15.47
C ASN A 16 -7.97 16.49 -16.00
N LYS A 17 -7.55 16.74 -17.25
CA LYS A 17 -6.44 16.04 -17.93
C LYS A 17 -5.12 16.09 -17.17
N GLU A 18 -4.89 17.10 -16.34
CA GLU A 18 -3.63 17.27 -15.61
C GLU A 18 -3.44 16.17 -14.55
N LYS A 19 -4.53 15.80 -13.84
CA LYS A 19 -4.51 14.70 -12.86
C LYS A 19 -4.21 13.34 -13.50
N ILE A 20 -4.73 13.12 -14.71
CA ILE A 20 -4.52 11.88 -15.46
C ILE A 20 -3.06 11.76 -15.92
N ALA A 21 -2.46 12.85 -16.39
CA ALA A 21 -1.05 12.88 -16.79
C ALA A 21 -0.10 12.64 -15.61
N HIS A 22 -0.44 13.16 -14.42
CA HIS A 22 0.32 12.89 -13.21
C HIS A 22 0.28 11.41 -12.81
N LEU A 23 -0.90 10.77 -12.87
CA LEU A 23 -1.04 9.34 -12.57
C LEU A 23 -0.13 8.48 -13.46
N TRP A 24 -0.06 8.81 -14.77
CA TRP A 24 0.80 8.12 -15.72
C TRP A 24 2.30 8.29 -15.41
N LYS A 25 2.73 9.47 -14.95
CA LYS A 25 4.11 9.69 -14.51
C LYS A 25 4.46 8.84 -13.29
N VAL A 26 3.58 8.83 -12.28
CA VAL A 26 3.79 8.02 -11.06
C VAL A 26 3.78 6.53 -11.38
N ALA A 27 2.87 6.08 -12.25
CA ALA A 27 2.84 4.69 -12.72
C ALA A 27 4.12 4.29 -13.44
N GLY A 28 4.67 5.17 -14.28
CA GLY A 28 5.97 4.95 -14.93
C GLY A 28 7.12 4.80 -13.92
N ILE A 29 7.18 5.67 -12.91
CA ILE A 29 8.21 5.62 -11.85
C ILE A 29 8.09 4.31 -11.05
N LEU A 30 6.86 3.94 -10.68
CA LEU A 30 6.61 2.74 -9.90
C LEU A 30 6.91 1.45 -10.66
N LEU A 31 6.62 1.44 -11.96
CA LEU A 31 7.00 0.36 -12.87
C LEU A 31 8.53 0.24 -12.93
N ALA A 32 9.24 1.35 -13.09
CA ALA A 32 10.71 1.36 -13.15
C ALA A 32 11.33 0.82 -11.85
N VAL A 33 10.85 1.26 -10.67
CA VAL A 33 11.27 0.71 -9.37
C VAL A 33 11.04 -0.81 -9.31
N THR A 34 9.88 -1.26 -9.78
CA THR A 34 9.54 -2.70 -9.77
C THR A 34 10.45 -3.52 -10.69
N ILE A 35 10.81 -2.99 -11.86
CA ILE A 35 11.76 -3.63 -12.78
C ILE A 35 13.15 -3.74 -12.14
N VAL A 36 13.61 -2.66 -11.50
CA VAL A 36 14.89 -2.67 -10.76
C VAL A 36 14.86 -3.72 -9.64
N GLU A 37 13.75 -3.82 -8.92
CA GLU A 37 13.54 -4.79 -7.85
C GLU A 37 13.64 -6.23 -8.37
N PHE A 38 13.06 -6.53 -9.54
CA PHE A 38 13.23 -7.82 -10.21
C PHE A 38 14.66 -8.08 -10.64
N ILE A 39 15.36 -7.10 -11.21
CA ILE A 39 16.77 -7.26 -11.63
C ILE A 39 17.64 -7.61 -10.42
N VAL A 40 17.47 -6.90 -9.30
CA VAL A 40 18.17 -7.18 -8.04
C VAL A 40 17.81 -8.58 -7.52
N ALA A 41 16.55 -8.98 -7.65
CA ALA A 41 16.11 -10.33 -7.28
C ALA A 41 16.72 -11.45 -8.14
N PHE A 42 17.01 -11.21 -9.42
CA PHE A 42 17.61 -12.23 -10.29
C PHE A 42 19.15 -12.25 -10.26
N THR A 43 19.78 -11.12 -9.92
CA THR A 43 21.26 -10.99 -9.92
C THR A 43 21.91 -11.41 -8.61
N LEU A 44 21.24 -11.24 -7.47
CA LEU A 44 21.80 -11.63 -6.17
C LEU A 44 21.50 -13.10 -5.85
N ALA A 45 22.55 -13.81 -5.42
CA ALA A 45 22.45 -15.16 -4.87
C ALA A 45 21.49 -15.20 -3.67
N PRO A 46 20.75 -16.30 -3.47
CA PRO A 46 19.82 -16.42 -2.35
C PRO A 46 20.57 -16.34 -1.01
N GLY A 47 20.24 -15.32 -0.21
CA GLY A 47 20.85 -15.07 1.09
C GLY A 47 20.08 -13.99 1.86
N THR A 48 20.35 -13.88 3.16
CA THR A 48 19.71 -12.91 4.07
C THR A 48 19.87 -11.45 3.62
N MET A 49 20.99 -11.13 2.97
CA MET A 49 21.27 -9.80 2.42
C MET A 49 20.33 -9.40 1.27
N LYS A 50 19.97 -10.37 0.42
CA LYS A 50 19.01 -10.14 -0.68
C LYS A 50 17.61 -9.89 -0.12
N THR A 51 17.20 -10.68 0.86
CA THR A 51 15.88 -10.55 1.50
C THR A 51 15.71 -9.19 2.17
N SER A 52 16.72 -8.71 2.89
CA SER A 52 16.64 -7.40 3.56
C SER A 52 16.53 -6.24 2.57
N ILE A 53 17.35 -6.24 1.51
CA ILE A 53 17.32 -5.22 0.45
C ILE A 53 15.98 -5.24 -0.28
N PHE A 54 15.46 -6.43 -0.59
CA PHE A 54 14.19 -6.58 -1.26
C PHE A 54 13.05 -6.01 -0.40
N VAL A 55 12.98 -6.39 0.88
CA VAL A 55 11.96 -5.89 1.81
C VAL A 55 12.00 -4.36 1.93
N VAL A 56 13.19 -3.76 2.06
CA VAL A 56 13.33 -2.30 2.14
C VAL A 56 12.82 -1.63 0.86
N MET A 57 13.18 -2.16 -0.31
CA MET A 57 12.75 -1.61 -1.60
C MET A 57 11.23 -1.71 -1.78
N THR A 58 10.64 -2.84 -1.41
CA THR A 58 9.19 -3.05 -1.45
C THR A 58 8.45 -2.10 -0.50
N ILE A 59 8.99 -1.81 0.69
CA ILE A 59 8.41 -0.82 1.62
C ILE A 59 8.44 0.59 1.03
N VAL A 60 9.58 1.00 0.44
CA VAL A 60 9.70 2.31 -0.21
C VAL A 60 8.67 2.46 -1.33
N LYS A 61 8.54 1.44 -2.17
CA LYS A 61 7.51 1.37 -3.21
C LYS A 61 6.10 1.49 -2.62
N ALA A 62 5.78 0.72 -1.58
CA ALA A 62 4.47 0.76 -0.94
C ALA A 62 4.14 2.16 -0.39
N GLY A 63 5.12 2.83 0.23
CA GLY A 63 4.97 4.22 0.68
C GLY A 63 4.70 5.18 -0.48
N TYR A 64 5.40 5.02 -1.60
CA TYR A 64 5.19 5.83 -2.81
C TYR A 64 3.79 5.62 -3.41
N ILE A 65 3.25 4.39 -3.35
CA ILE A 65 1.89 4.09 -3.81
C ILE A 65 0.86 4.80 -2.94
N VAL A 66 0.96 4.66 -1.62
CA VAL A 66 0.02 5.25 -0.68
C VAL A 66 0.06 6.77 -0.74
N GLY A 67 1.25 7.36 -0.92
CA GLY A 67 1.43 8.80 -1.06
C GLY A 67 0.78 9.36 -2.34
N GLU A 68 1.15 8.81 -3.50
CA GLU A 68 0.82 9.43 -4.78
C GLU A 68 -0.41 8.86 -5.49
N PHE A 69 -0.68 7.56 -5.41
CA PHE A 69 -1.87 7.00 -6.07
C PHE A 69 -3.15 7.28 -5.30
N MET A 70 -3.06 7.51 -3.98
CA MET A 70 -4.26 7.72 -3.18
C MET A 70 -4.71 9.19 -3.13
N HIS A 71 -3.99 10.18 -3.68
CA HIS A 71 -4.39 11.62 -3.65
C HIS A 71 -4.70 12.17 -2.23
N LEU A 72 -4.30 11.47 -1.16
CA LEU A 72 -4.80 11.70 0.21
C LEU A 72 -4.16 12.88 0.92
N LYS A 73 -3.07 13.45 0.38
CA LYS A 73 -2.26 14.45 1.09
C LYS A 73 -3.01 15.75 1.39
N TYR A 74 -4.05 16.09 0.63
CA TYR A 74 -4.77 17.36 0.81
C TYR A 74 -6.27 17.24 1.11
N GLU A 75 -7.00 16.26 0.57
CA GLU A 75 -8.47 16.19 0.73
C GLU A 75 -8.99 15.01 1.56
N ALA A 76 -8.18 13.97 1.80
CA ALA A 76 -8.70 12.69 2.30
C ALA A 76 -7.87 12.07 3.43
N LYS A 77 -7.48 12.89 4.42
CA LYS A 77 -6.83 12.43 5.66
C LYS A 77 -7.64 11.31 6.36
N VAL A 78 -8.97 11.37 6.26
CA VAL A 78 -9.88 10.34 6.81
C VAL A 78 -9.70 8.99 6.09
N LEU A 79 -9.56 8.98 4.77
CA LEU A 79 -9.31 7.73 4.02
C LEU A 79 -7.91 7.17 4.32
N LEU A 80 -6.91 8.02 4.58
CA LEU A 80 -5.60 7.55 5.02
C LEU A 80 -5.68 6.80 6.33
N TRP A 81 -6.38 7.38 7.33
CA TRP A 81 -6.63 6.71 8.61
C TRP A 81 -7.40 5.40 8.45
N SER A 82 -8.35 5.33 7.52
CA SER A 82 -9.12 4.10 7.23
C SER A 82 -8.26 2.95 6.68
N VAL A 83 -7.11 3.24 6.05
CA VAL A 83 -6.19 2.22 5.52
C VAL A 83 -5.04 1.96 6.50
N LEU A 84 -4.56 2.99 7.18
CA LEU A 84 -3.46 2.88 8.13
C LEU A 84 -3.86 2.05 9.36
N ILE A 85 -5.05 2.27 9.93
CA ILE A 85 -5.56 1.53 11.11
C ILE A 85 -5.58 0.01 10.86
N PRO A 86 -6.25 -0.52 9.81
CA PRO A 86 -6.27 -1.96 9.57
C PRO A 86 -4.88 -2.52 9.25
N THR A 87 -4.01 -1.75 8.59
CA THR A 87 -2.63 -2.19 8.31
C THR A 87 -1.83 -2.37 9.61
N ILE A 88 -1.91 -1.40 10.52
CA ILE A 88 -1.25 -1.47 11.84
C ILE A 88 -1.82 -2.63 12.65
N PHE A 89 -3.14 -2.84 12.62
CA PHE A 89 -3.78 -3.95 13.31
C PHE A 89 -3.27 -5.31 12.80
N ILE A 90 -3.11 -5.48 11.49
CA ILE A 90 -2.55 -6.72 10.91
C ILE A 90 -1.11 -6.93 11.38
N ILE A 91 -0.26 -5.90 11.34
CA ILE A 91 1.14 -6.01 11.79
C ILE A 91 1.20 -6.42 13.26
N TRP A 92 0.39 -5.77 14.10
CA TRP A 92 0.31 -6.10 15.53
C TRP A 92 -0.13 -7.55 15.77
N MET A 93 -1.16 -8.01 15.05
CA MET A 93 -1.63 -9.40 15.13
C MET A 93 -0.55 -10.40 14.68
N LEU A 94 0.20 -10.10 13.62
CA LEU A 94 1.28 -10.95 13.12
C LEU A 94 2.37 -11.13 14.19
N VAL A 95 2.77 -10.06 14.85
CA VAL A 95 3.74 -10.11 15.95
C VAL A 95 3.20 -10.91 17.14
N ALA A 96 1.93 -10.69 17.51
CA ALA A 96 1.30 -11.42 18.61
C ALA A 96 1.22 -12.94 18.33
N PHE A 97 0.84 -13.33 17.10
CA PHE A 97 0.78 -14.74 16.70
C PHE A 97 2.16 -15.39 16.63
N VAL A 98 3.18 -14.68 16.13
CA VAL A 98 4.56 -15.20 16.14
C VAL A 98 5.06 -15.37 17.57
N TYR A 99 4.79 -14.42 18.46
CA TYR A 99 5.18 -14.50 19.87
C TYR A 99 4.49 -15.67 20.61
N GLU A 100 3.17 -15.78 20.49
CA GLU A 100 2.42 -16.89 21.11
C GLU A 100 2.80 -18.24 20.49
N GLY A 101 3.06 -18.27 19.18
CA GLY A 101 3.54 -19.45 18.46
C GLY A 101 4.92 -19.93 18.93
N MET A 102 5.88 -19.02 19.11
CA MET A 102 7.21 -19.35 19.65
C MET A 102 7.11 -19.84 21.10
N LYS A 103 6.29 -19.19 21.93
CA LYS A 103 6.04 -19.64 23.30
C LYS A 103 5.44 -21.05 23.32
N MET A 104 4.50 -21.35 22.43
CA MET A 104 3.87 -22.67 22.35
C MET A 104 4.84 -23.76 21.85
N SER A 105 5.78 -23.43 20.95
CA SER A 105 6.82 -24.38 20.56
C SER A 105 7.79 -24.69 21.70
N ASP A 106 8.18 -23.68 22.48
CA ASP A 106 9.11 -23.86 23.60
C ASP A 106 8.49 -24.70 24.73
N ILE A 107 7.19 -24.50 25.04
CA ILE A 107 6.48 -25.29 26.07
C ILE A 107 6.38 -26.77 25.66
N ASN A 108 6.10 -27.06 24.39
CA ASN A 108 6.05 -28.44 23.89
C ASN A 108 7.42 -29.13 23.91
N PHE A 109 8.51 -28.39 23.67
CA PHE A 109 9.87 -28.94 23.71
C PHE A 109 10.35 -29.29 25.13
N LEU A 110 9.88 -28.57 26.15
CA LEU A 110 10.23 -28.81 27.56
C LEU A 110 9.44 -29.95 28.22
N HIS A 111 8.42 -30.48 27.54
CA HIS A 111 7.53 -31.52 28.07
C HIS A 111 7.80 -32.92 27.46
N PHE A 112 8.91 -33.07 26.75
CA PHE A 112 9.56 -34.34 26.34
C PHE A 112 10.91 -34.49 27.05
#